data_AF-A0AAN5KRD6-F1
#
_entry.id   AF-A0AAN5KRD6-F1
#
_cell.length_a   1.000
_cell.length_b   1.000
_cell.length_c   1.000
_cell.angle_alpha   90.00
_cell.angle_beta   90.00
_cell.angle_gamma   90.00
#
_symmetry.space_group_name_H-M   'P 1'
#
loop_
_entity.id
_entity.type
_entity.pdbx_description
1 polymer ?
#
loop_
_entity_poly.entity_id
_entity_poly.type
_entity_poly.pdbx_seq_one_letter_code
_entity_poly.pdbx_strand_id
1 'polypeptide(L)'
;MVTKIVWVSNNGKPNLKMEFISEEEKNKFFNEVKSKASELGLNFPLVQGPGKSLLIEASNYPMNPCGCYVSPGGKLAINFGKVELSHFILPKVGVKTEHAEIFKDHNTIFFHKNKLPNVNSELTLGQVGAPVIVPVAKPTTTSPTFFNPSKSGDTSISITATGSVDSPMIRITFQNKTEREFFLNKITDKAKSLGVNISTHPFEIQEPNMILIKPSKYPDNKLGCYISKNKEVAINLGRTEFRDFVLSNLGVGSPLGTCPTKNETGNDTFYFHQKSLSLNGPPLSINTKLTKEVEKEDYLLSTNGVKAIDYVWNNFLKKTYNPEFKQPDANVKAAWEKHTDWEHWSNMGQDWSLNTPSGLVPRPNHGIAHTLRVAQLVPVIAEFLKAYSGDPKFQKLTQKEIQKAQYMMLFSVIGRENDMSWTDANHYQQAFKEAYNGKPSKHIYATFKENAKKGFLNHVDTNKSSLIPSLFSDESELQYWAEALDTGKPGISSASGILMALAHDLDLMRCYDEDKFNNLKMKDLVARLGGNKEAAKKLADYAHDLIIATGDRCMGYGVTQDYNYSLFGKCSLDPNECLKQLQSIPKPETTLANQYGI
;
A
#
# COMPACT_ATOMS: atom_id res chain seq x y z
N MET A 1 -0.68 -24.53 17.26
CA MET A 1 -0.41 -23.16 16.79
C MET A 1 -1.61 -22.26 17.05
N VAL A 2 -2.72 -22.48 16.35
CA VAL A 2 -3.95 -21.70 16.55
C VAL A 2 -4.74 -22.26 17.73
N THR A 3 -5.11 -21.38 18.65
CA THR A 3 -5.93 -21.70 19.84
C THR A 3 -7.42 -21.53 19.54
N LYS A 4 -7.75 -20.58 18.68
CA LYS A 4 -9.12 -20.19 18.35
C LYS A 4 -9.19 -19.58 16.96
N ILE A 5 -10.27 -19.85 16.23
CA ILE A 5 -10.64 -19.09 15.04
C ILE A 5 -11.99 -18.40 15.28
N VAL A 6 -12.13 -17.17 14.80
CA VAL A 6 -13.32 -16.33 15.00
C VAL A 6 -13.77 -15.79 13.66
N TRP A 7 -15.04 -16.00 13.32
CA TRP A 7 -15.65 -15.31 12.18
C TRP A 7 -15.93 -13.88 12.60
N VAL A 8 -15.23 -12.90 12.01
CA VAL A 8 -15.41 -11.48 12.32
C VAL A 8 -15.90 -10.71 11.10
N SER A 9 -16.44 -9.51 11.31
CA SER A 9 -16.71 -8.57 10.23
C SER A 9 -15.93 -7.29 10.44
N ASN A 10 -15.08 -6.95 9.46
CA ASN A 10 -14.40 -5.65 9.42
C ASN A 10 -14.92 -4.91 8.19
N ASN A 11 -15.39 -3.68 8.37
CA ASN A 11 -15.95 -2.83 7.31
C ASN A 11 -17.06 -3.52 6.50
N GLY A 12 -17.94 -4.26 7.18
CA GLY A 12 -19.08 -4.95 6.56
C GLY A 12 -18.73 -6.21 5.75
N LYS A 13 -17.45 -6.62 5.69
CA LYS A 13 -17.01 -7.84 4.99
C LYS A 13 -16.60 -8.94 5.96
N PRO A 14 -16.83 -10.23 5.63
CA PRO A 14 -16.46 -11.35 6.50
C PRO A 14 -14.95 -11.60 6.46
N ASN A 15 -14.32 -11.73 7.61
CA ASN A 15 -12.92 -12.14 7.74
C ASN A 15 -12.82 -13.32 8.71
N LEU A 16 -11.75 -14.10 8.61
CA LEU A 16 -11.42 -15.11 9.62
C LEU A 16 -10.26 -14.59 10.47
N LYS A 17 -10.53 -14.32 11.74
CA LYS A 17 -9.50 -14.04 12.75
C LYS A 17 -8.96 -15.37 13.27
N MET A 18 -7.65 -15.53 13.32
CA MET A 18 -6.96 -16.70 13.89
C MET A 18 -6.13 -16.23 15.08
N GLU A 19 -6.37 -16.78 16.27
CA GLU A 19 -5.63 -16.45 17.50
C GLU A 19 -4.61 -17.54 17.83
N PHE A 20 -3.37 -17.14 18.05
CA PHE A 20 -2.22 -18.02 18.28
C PHE A 20 -1.82 -18.06 19.75
N ILE A 21 -1.15 -19.14 20.17
CA ILE A 21 -0.70 -19.29 21.57
C ILE A 21 0.32 -18.20 21.95
N SER A 22 1.14 -17.79 20.99
CA SER A 22 2.21 -16.80 21.13
C SER A 22 2.35 -15.95 19.86
N GLU A 23 3.01 -14.80 19.97
CA GLU A 23 3.33 -13.97 18.80
C GLU A 23 4.38 -14.62 17.90
N GLU A 24 5.27 -15.43 18.46
CA GLU A 24 6.27 -16.17 17.70
C GLU A 24 5.62 -17.18 16.75
N GLU A 25 4.67 -17.97 17.25
CA GLU A 25 3.92 -18.90 16.40
C GLU A 25 3.08 -18.18 15.33
N LYS A 26 2.48 -17.04 15.69
CA LYS A 26 1.77 -16.15 14.75
C LYS A 26 2.68 -15.73 13.59
N ASN A 27 3.88 -15.23 13.91
CA ASN A 27 4.83 -14.72 12.93
C ASN A 27 5.39 -15.85 12.05
N LYS A 28 5.72 -17.00 12.67
CA LYS A 28 6.16 -18.20 11.95
C LYS A 28 5.10 -18.64 10.93
N PHE A 29 3.84 -18.76 11.37
CA PHE A 29 2.73 -19.11 10.48
C PHE A 29 2.56 -18.08 9.35
N PHE A 30 2.57 -16.79 9.67
CA PHE A 30 2.41 -15.73 8.68
C PHE A 30 3.47 -15.79 7.58
N ASN A 31 4.74 -15.92 7.96
CA ASN A 31 5.87 -15.94 7.04
C ASN A 31 5.86 -17.19 6.15
N GLU A 32 5.65 -18.36 6.75
CA GLU A 32 5.57 -19.62 6.01
C GLU A 32 4.42 -19.61 5.01
N VAL A 33 3.23 -19.11 5.41
CA VAL A 33 2.06 -19.06 4.52
C VAL A 33 2.22 -18.00 3.44
N LYS A 34 2.79 -16.81 3.75
CA LYS A 34 3.06 -15.77 2.74
C LYS A 34 4.09 -16.24 1.72
N SER A 35 5.18 -16.85 2.17
CA SER A 35 6.17 -17.46 1.30
C SER A 35 5.52 -18.53 0.42
N LYS A 36 4.72 -19.44 1.01
CA LYS A 36 4.05 -20.49 0.25
C LYS A 36 3.05 -19.97 -0.79
N ALA A 37 2.24 -18.97 -0.43
CA ALA A 37 1.33 -18.34 -1.37
C ALA A 37 2.09 -17.66 -2.52
N SER A 38 3.22 -17.00 -2.22
CA SER A 38 4.09 -16.39 -3.22
C SER A 38 4.70 -17.43 -4.17
N GLU A 39 5.22 -18.55 -3.66
CA GLU A 39 5.71 -19.67 -4.48
C GLU A 39 4.62 -20.20 -5.44
N LEU A 40 3.38 -20.24 -4.97
CA LEU A 40 2.24 -20.71 -5.75
C LEU A 40 1.67 -19.65 -6.70
N GLY A 41 2.23 -18.44 -6.71
CA GLY A 41 1.75 -17.30 -7.51
C GLY A 41 0.37 -16.79 -7.07
N LEU A 42 0.05 -16.91 -5.79
CA LEU A 42 -1.25 -16.55 -5.21
C LEU A 42 -1.13 -15.28 -4.37
N ASN A 43 -2.04 -14.33 -4.60
CA ASN A 43 -2.22 -13.19 -3.71
C ASN A 43 -3.14 -13.56 -2.53
N PHE A 44 -2.71 -14.46 -1.65
CA PHE A 44 -3.55 -14.87 -0.52
C PHE A 44 -3.64 -13.73 0.52
N PRO A 45 -4.85 -13.24 0.88
CA PRO A 45 -5.03 -12.02 1.67
C PRO A 45 -4.89 -12.30 3.18
N LEU A 46 -3.79 -12.94 3.56
CA LEU A 46 -3.38 -13.06 4.95
C LEU A 46 -2.75 -11.74 5.39
N VAL A 47 -3.24 -11.16 6.48
CA VAL A 47 -2.73 -9.92 7.07
C VAL A 47 -2.49 -10.12 8.56
N GLN A 48 -1.58 -9.32 9.12
CA GLN A 48 -1.33 -9.33 10.56
C GLN A 48 -2.44 -8.60 11.30
N GLY A 49 -3.04 -9.25 12.30
CA GLY A 49 -3.98 -8.62 13.22
C GLY A 49 -3.30 -8.07 14.49
N PRO A 50 -4.07 -7.40 15.37
CA PRO A 50 -3.56 -6.95 16.66
C PRO A 50 -3.21 -8.12 17.58
N GLY A 51 -2.19 -7.92 18.43
CA GLY A 51 -1.71 -8.91 19.39
C GLY A 51 -1.32 -10.24 18.75
N LYS A 52 -1.74 -11.36 19.34
CA LYS A 52 -1.45 -12.73 18.87
C LYS A 52 -2.38 -13.21 17.74
N SER A 53 -2.89 -12.32 16.89
CA SER A 53 -3.87 -12.68 15.86
C SER A 53 -3.43 -12.40 14.42
N LEU A 54 -3.89 -13.23 13.49
CA LEU A 54 -3.87 -12.97 12.05
C LEU A 54 -5.30 -12.86 11.53
N LEU A 55 -5.46 -12.20 10.39
CA LEU A 55 -6.73 -12.20 9.66
C LEU A 55 -6.52 -12.74 8.25
N ILE A 56 -7.43 -13.60 7.81
CA ILE A 56 -7.66 -13.84 6.39
C ILE A 56 -8.75 -12.85 5.98
N GLU A 57 -8.38 -11.85 5.18
CA GLU A 57 -9.35 -10.84 4.76
C GLU A 57 -10.40 -11.45 3.81
N ALA A 58 -11.50 -10.72 3.66
CA ALA A 58 -12.55 -11.06 2.72
C ALA A 58 -12.01 -11.20 1.29
N SER A 59 -12.55 -12.17 0.55
CA SER A 59 -12.37 -12.28 -0.89
C SER A 59 -12.79 -10.97 -1.53
N ASN A 60 -11.95 -10.48 -2.44
CA ASN A 60 -12.25 -9.31 -3.23
C ASN A 60 -12.72 -9.75 -4.60
N TYR A 61 -13.78 -10.57 -4.65
CA TYR A 61 -14.25 -11.15 -5.90
C TYR A 61 -14.74 -10.03 -6.86
N PRO A 62 -14.32 -10.01 -8.13
CA PRO A 62 -13.47 -11.01 -8.80
C PRO A 62 -11.95 -10.70 -8.76
N MET A 63 -11.54 -9.50 -8.31
CA MET A 63 -10.12 -9.04 -8.30
C MET A 63 -9.17 -10.02 -7.61
N ASN A 64 -9.59 -10.57 -6.48
CA ASN A 64 -8.87 -11.62 -5.79
C ASN A 64 -9.90 -12.60 -5.22
N PRO A 65 -10.07 -13.79 -5.83
CA PRO A 65 -11.01 -14.77 -5.32
C PRO A 65 -10.55 -15.35 -3.98
N CYS A 66 -9.24 -15.31 -3.68
CA CYS A 66 -8.70 -15.78 -2.43
C CYS A 66 -9.22 -14.93 -1.27
N GLY A 67 -9.53 -15.55 -0.14
CA GLY A 67 -10.04 -14.87 1.05
C GLY A 67 -11.37 -15.44 1.57
N CYS A 68 -11.97 -14.72 2.51
CA CYS A 68 -13.21 -15.10 3.17
C CYS A 68 -14.46 -14.57 2.46
N TYR A 69 -15.53 -15.35 2.40
CA TYR A 69 -16.84 -14.88 1.93
C TYR A 69 -17.97 -15.65 2.59
N VAL A 70 -19.20 -15.13 2.52
CA VAL A 70 -20.38 -15.85 2.99
C VAL A 70 -20.91 -16.71 1.84
N SER A 71 -20.90 -18.03 2.01
CA SER A 71 -21.39 -18.95 0.98
C SER A 71 -22.92 -19.05 0.99
N PRO A 72 -23.51 -19.61 -0.08
CA PRO A 72 -24.91 -20.06 -0.05
C PRO A 72 -25.16 -20.93 1.19
N GLY A 73 -26.25 -20.65 1.91
CA GLY A 73 -26.57 -21.28 3.21
C GLY A 73 -26.09 -20.50 4.44
N GLY A 74 -25.37 -19.39 4.25
CA GLY A 74 -24.92 -18.51 5.33
C GLY A 74 -23.73 -19.08 6.11
N LYS A 75 -22.88 -19.89 5.46
CA LYS A 75 -21.65 -20.44 6.05
C LYS A 75 -20.47 -19.51 5.72
N LEU A 76 -19.48 -19.45 6.60
CA LEU A 76 -18.20 -18.85 6.26
C LEU A 76 -17.44 -19.79 5.32
N ALA A 77 -17.01 -19.27 4.17
CA ALA A 77 -16.17 -19.97 3.22
C ALA A 77 -14.83 -19.26 3.05
N ILE A 78 -13.78 -20.02 2.76
CA ILE A 78 -12.45 -19.49 2.48
C ILE A 78 -11.95 -20.11 1.18
N ASN A 79 -11.63 -19.25 0.23
CA ASN A 79 -10.97 -19.65 -1.01
C ASN A 79 -9.46 -19.45 -0.86
N PHE A 80 -8.71 -20.54 -1.05
CA PHE A 80 -7.25 -20.58 -0.97
C PHE A 80 -6.57 -20.39 -2.33
N GLY A 81 -7.33 -20.21 -3.42
CA GLY A 81 -6.82 -20.10 -4.79
C GLY A 81 -6.45 -21.46 -5.37
N LYS A 82 -5.58 -22.21 -4.68
CA LYS A 82 -5.17 -23.57 -5.04
C LYS A 82 -5.30 -24.55 -3.87
N VAL A 83 -5.44 -25.83 -4.20
CA VAL A 83 -5.60 -26.92 -3.23
C VAL A 83 -4.34 -27.06 -2.36
N GLU A 84 -3.16 -26.88 -2.95
CA GLU A 84 -1.86 -26.96 -2.27
C GLU A 84 -1.75 -25.98 -1.10
N LEU A 85 -2.31 -24.78 -1.24
CA LEU A 85 -2.30 -23.79 -0.17
C LEU A 85 -3.25 -24.21 0.96
N SER A 86 -4.41 -24.79 0.64
CA SER A 86 -5.32 -25.33 1.66
C SER A 86 -4.69 -26.51 2.41
N HIS A 87 -4.05 -27.45 1.72
CA HIS A 87 -3.36 -28.59 2.33
C HIS A 87 -2.19 -28.15 3.22
N PHE A 88 -1.55 -27.02 2.92
CA PHE A 88 -0.50 -26.45 3.76
C PHE A 88 -1.07 -25.77 5.03
N ILE A 89 -2.18 -25.03 4.90
CA ILE A 89 -2.75 -24.22 5.98
C ILE A 89 -3.56 -25.05 6.97
N LEU A 90 -4.45 -25.92 6.49
CA LEU A 90 -5.46 -26.59 7.34
C LEU A 90 -4.85 -27.40 8.50
N PRO A 91 -3.78 -28.20 8.32
CA PRO A 91 -3.15 -28.94 9.41
C PRO A 91 -2.51 -28.05 10.48
N LYS A 92 -1.98 -26.88 10.08
CA LYS A 92 -1.34 -25.91 11.00
C LYS A 92 -2.37 -25.15 11.83
N VAL A 93 -3.54 -24.85 11.25
CA VAL A 93 -4.66 -24.22 11.96
C VAL A 93 -5.37 -25.24 12.85
N GLY A 94 -5.45 -26.51 12.44
CA GLY A 94 -6.22 -27.55 13.14
C GLY A 94 -7.64 -27.71 12.60
N VAL A 95 -7.93 -27.20 11.40
CA VAL A 95 -9.23 -27.38 10.73
C VAL A 95 -9.28 -28.76 10.10
N LYS A 96 -10.32 -29.53 10.43
CA LYS A 96 -10.55 -30.91 9.99
C LYS A 96 -11.96 -31.02 9.40
N THR A 97 -12.31 -32.18 8.87
CA THR A 97 -13.63 -32.48 8.29
C THR A 97 -14.78 -32.33 9.30
N GLU A 98 -14.52 -32.47 10.60
CA GLU A 98 -15.49 -32.20 11.68
C GLU A 98 -15.78 -30.70 11.90
N HIS A 99 -14.92 -29.83 11.36
CA HIS A 99 -15.00 -28.37 11.48
C HIS A 99 -15.55 -27.70 10.20
N ALA A 100 -15.20 -28.25 9.03
CA ALA A 100 -15.56 -27.71 7.73
C ALA A 100 -15.75 -28.81 6.68
N GLU A 101 -16.52 -28.51 5.65
CA GLU A 101 -16.56 -29.27 4.40
C GLU A 101 -15.25 -29.01 3.63
N ILE A 102 -14.36 -30.00 3.65
CA ILE A 102 -13.06 -29.96 2.99
C ILE A 102 -13.12 -30.92 1.80
N PHE A 103 -13.16 -30.36 0.60
CA PHE A 103 -13.16 -31.13 -0.63
C PHE A 103 -11.72 -31.31 -1.13
N LYS A 104 -11.32 -32.57 -1.39
CA LYS A 104 -9.95 -32.94 -1.76
C LYS A 104 -9.42 -32.20 -2.99
N ASP A 105 -10.29 -31.92 -3.96
CA ASP A 105 -9.94 -31.33 -5.25
C ASP A 105 -10.52 -29.91 -5.43
N HIS A 106 -10.89 -29.25 -4.33
CA HIS A 106 -11.42 -27.88 -4.36
C HIS A 106 -10.52 -26.90 -3.60
N ASN A 107 -10.36 -25.72 -4.16
CA ASN A 107 -9.62 -24.62 -3.52
C ASN A 107 -10.42 -23.87 -2.44
N THR A 108 -11.65 -24.29 -2.13
CA THR A 108 -12.52 -23.61 -1.18
C THR A 108 -12.97 -24.59 -0.11
N ILE A 109 -12.93 -24.15 1.14
CA ILE A 109 -13.57 -24.85 2.26
C ILE A 109 -14.81 -24.09 2.72
N PHE A 110 -15.76 -24.81 3.31
CA PHE A 110 -16.98 -24.24 3.87
C PHE A 110 -17.11 -24.68 5.32
N PHE A 111 -17.05 -23.76 6.28
CA PHE A 111 -17.21 -24.11 7.68
C PHE A 111 -18.62 -24.61 7.97
N HIS A 112 -18.75 -25.62 8.84
CA HIS A 112 -20.07 -26.12 9.21
C HIS A 112 -20.85 -25.05 9.97
N LYS A 113 -22.11 -24.83 9.60
CA LYS A 113 -22.96 -23.79 10.19
C LYS A 113 -23.20 -23.99 11.68
N ASN A 114 -23.20 -25.22 12.17
CA ASN A 114 -23.32 -25.51 13.60
C ASN A 114 -22.02 -25.25 14.40
N LYS A 115 -20.89 -25.02 13.72
CA LYS A 115 -19.60 -24.68 14.34
C LYS A 115 -19.31 -23.17 14.27
N LEU A 116 -19.64 -22.54 13.14
CA LEU A 116 -19.57 -21.08 12.96
C LEU A 116 -20.91 -20.55 12.42
N PRO A 117 -21.94 -20.38 13.28
CA PRO A 117 -23.30 -20.05 12.86
C PRO A 117 -23.48 -18.63 12.33
N ASN A 118 -22.67 -17.67 12.80
CA ASN A 118 -22.83 -16.25 12.49
C ASN A 118 -21.52 -15.47 12.69
N VAL A 119 -21.51 -14.22 12.23
CA VAL A 119 -20.47 -13.26 12.57
C VAL A 119 -20.38 -13.14 14.10
N ASN A 120 -19.16 -13.11 14.62
CA ASN A 120 -18.75 -13.17 16.03
C ASN A 120 -18.79 -14.57 16.67
N SER A 121 -19.17 -15.62 15.95
CA SER A 121 -18.98 -16.99 16.44
C SER A 121 -17.51 -17.40 16.41
N GLU A 122 -17.13 -18.21 17.40
CA GLU A 122 -15.78 -18.71 17.57
C GLU A 122 -15.74 -20.24 17.62
N LEU A 123 -14.65 -20.80 17.12
CA LEU A 123 -14.31 -22.21 17.22
C LEU A 123 -12.98 -22.33 17.96
N THR A 124 -13.03 -22.87 19.18
CA THR A 124 -11.84 -23.18 19.97
C THR A 124 -11.25 -24.51 19.52
N LEU A 125 -9.94 -24.54 19.27
CA LEU A 125 -9.23 -25.71 18.74
C LEU A 125 -8.34 -26.31 19.84
N GLY A 126 -8.68 -27.53 20.29
CA GLY A 126 -7.91 -28.29 21.28
C GLY A 126 -6.68 -29.00 20.69
N GLN A 127 -5.77 -29.47 21.56
CA GLN A 127 -4.49 -30.09 21.15
C GLN A 127 -4.64 -31.29 20.19
N VAL A 128 -3.59 -31.44 19.36
CA VAL A 128 -3.52 -32.11 18.05
C VAL A 128 -3.84 -33.61 18.06
N GLY A 129 -4.57 -34.06 17.03
CA GLY A 129 -4.60 -35.46 16.57
C GLY A 129 -4.73 -35.49 15.03
N ALA A 130 -4.01 -36.39 14.37
CA ALA A 130 -3.84 -36.43 12.91
C ALA A 130 -5.17 -36.67 12.14
N PRO A 131 -5.37 -36.07 10.95
CA PRO A 131 -6.61 -36.19 10.19
C PRO A 131 -6.67 -37.49 9.36
N VAL A 132 -7.84 -38.14 9.34
CA VAL A 132 -8.19 -39.27 8.46
C VAL A 132 -9.06 -38.74 7.32
N ILE A 133 -8.74 -39.13 6.07
CA ILE A 133 -9.47 -38.74 4.86
C ILE A 133 -10.39 -39.90 4.44
N VAL A 134 -11.67 -39.61 4.14
CA VAL A 134 -12.65 -40.59 3.60
C VAL A 134 -13.37 -39.98 2.39
N PRO A 135 -13.64 -40.73 1.30
CA PRO A 135 -14.31 -40.23 0.10
C PRO A 135 -15.84 -40.20 0.26
N VAL A 136 -16.51 -39.14 -0.18
CA VAL A 136 -17.97 -39.08 -0.31
C VAL A 136 -18.37 -38.52 -1.68
N ALA A 137 -19.37 -39.15 -2.28
CA ALA A 137 -19.87 -38.91 -3.63
C ALA A 137 -20.71 -37.62 -3.78
N LYS A 138 -20.70 -37.08 -5.01
CA LYS A 138 -21.43 -35.89 -5.48
C LYS A 138 -22.95 -36.00 -5.30
N PRO A 139 -23.63 -34.92 -4.89
CA PRO A 139 -25.03 -34.68 -5.25
C PRO A 139 -25.14 -33.80 -6.50
N THR A 140 -25.99 -34.25 -7.43
CA THR A 140 -26.61 -33.50 -8.51
C THR A 140 -27.72 -32.59 -7.95
N THR A 141 -27.80 -31.31 -8.37
CA THR A 141 -28.90 -30.74 -9.19
C THR A 141 -28.93 -29.20 -9.23
N THR A 142 -29.19 -28.72 -10.46
CA THR A 142 -29.97 -27.54 -10.90
C THR A 142 -29.48 -26.11 -10.60
N SER A 143 -29.01 -25.47 -11.67
CA SER A 143 -28.88 -24.01 -11.82
C SER A 143 -30.25 -23.36 -12.09
N PRO A 144 -30.61 -22.26 -11.43
CA PRO A 144 -31.58 -21.31 -11.96
C PRO A 144 -30.87 -20.19 -12.73
N THR A 145 -31.32 -19.98 -13.95
CA THR A 145 -31.10 -18.78 -14.76
C THR A 145 -31.67 -17.54 -14.06
N PHE A 146 -30.88 -16.47 -13.96
CA PHE A 146 -31.37 -15.12 -13.73
C PHE A 146 -30.80 -14.16 -14.78
N PHE A 147 -31.69 -13.69 -15.65
CA PHE A 147 -31.54 -12.40 -16.33
C PHE A 147 -31.68 -11.30 -15.28
N ASN A 148 -30.77 -10.33 -15.29
CA ASN A 148 -31.04 -9.01 -14.70
C ASN A 148 -30.45 -7.94 -15.63
N PRO A 149 -31.20 -6.87 -15.95
CA PRO A 149 -30.82 -5.87 -16.94
C PRO A 149 -29.68 -4.98 -16.42
N SER A 150 -28.89 -4.49 -17.37
CA SER A 150 -27.70 -3.66 -17.16
C SER A 150 -28.01 -2.38 -16.37
N LYS A 151 -27.26 -2.15 -15.30
CA LYS A 151 -27.06 -0.80 -14.76
C LYS A 151 -25.84 -0.21 -15.46
N SER A 152 -26.01 0.97 -16.04
CA SER A 152 -24.95 1.74 -16.69
C SER A 152 -23.81 2.03 -15.71
N GLY A 153 -22.60 1.54 -16.00
CA GLY A 153 -21.40 1.79 -15.20
C GLY A 153 -20.37 0.65 -15.18
N ASP A 154 -20.67 -0.53 -15.72
CA ASP A 154 -19.73 -1.65 -15.75
C ASP A 154 -18.71 -1.52 -16.90
N THR A 155 -17.41 -1.65 -16.57
CA THR A 155 -16.33 -1.73 -17.54
C THR A 155 -16.40 -3.07 -18.30
N SER A 156 -16.61 -3.02 -19.61
CA SER A 156 -16.84 -4.18 -20.48
C SER A 156 -15.84 -4.19 -21.64
N ILE A 157 -15.01 -5.23 -21.73
CA ILE A 157 -14.23 -5.56 -22.92
C ILE A 157 -15.14 -6.35 -23.88
N SER A 158 -15.03 -6.07 -25.16
CA SER A 158 -15.67 -6.86 -26.22
C SER A 158 -14.61 -7.69 -26.97
N ILE A 159 -14.85 -8.99 -27.11
CA ILE A 159 -14.00 -9.90 -27.90
C ILE A 159 -14.81 -10.40 -29.10
N THR A 160 -14.29 -10.21 -30.32
CA THR A 160 -14.87 -10.77 -31.55
C THR A 160 -13.86 -11.60 -32.31
N ALA A 161 -14.32 -12.69 -32.93
CA ALA A 161 -13.54 -13.45 -33.90
C ALA A 161 -14.04 -13.10 -35.31
N THR A 162 -13.16 -12.62 -36.18
CA THR A 162 -13.51 -12.17 -37.54
C THR A 162 -12.58 -12.79 -38.59
N GLY A 163 -12.98 -12.78 -39.86
CA GLY A 163 -12.15 -13.26 -40.97
C GLY A 163 -12.69 -14.55 -41.61
N SER A 164 -11.79 -15.32 -42.23
CA SER A 164 -12.11 -16.60 -42.86
C SER A 164 -11.54 -17.78 -42.06
N VAL A 165 -11.97 -19.00 -42.38
CA VAL A 165 -11.47 -20.23 -41.74
C VAL A 165 -9.95 -20.35 -41.86
N ASP A 166 -9.39 -19.93 -42.99
CA ASP A 166 -7.95 -20.00 -43.27
C ASP A 166 -7.14 -18.84 -42.66
N SER A 167 -7.81 -17.79 -42.19
CA SER A 167 -7.17 -16.59 -41.65
C SER A 167 -8.07 -15.89 -40.63
N PRO A 168 -8.37 -16.52 -39.48
CA PRO A 168 -9.18 -15.90 -38.44
C PRO A 168 -8.35 -14.91 -37.63
N MET A 169 -8.99 -13.85 -37.15
CA MET A 169 -8.42 -12.86 -36.25
C MET A 169 -9.29 -12.75 -35.01
N ILE A 170 -8.68 -12.37 -33.89
CA ILE A 170 -9.44 -11.97 -32.69
C ILE A 170 -9.21 -10.50 -32.44
N ARG A 171 -10.31 -9.77 -32.35
CA ARG A 171 -10.35 -8.37 -31.98
C ARG A 171 -10.76 -8.25 -30.52
N ILE A 172 -9.95 -7.52 -29.76
CA ILE A 172 -10.21 -7.17 -28.37
C ILE A 172 -10.39 -5.65 -28.31
N THR A 173 -11.59 -5.21 -27.94
CA THR A 173 -11.95 -3.79 -27.84
C THR A 173 -12.15 -3.44 -26.37
N PHE A 174 -11.32 -2.52 -25.88
CA PHE A 174 -11.35 -1.95 -24.53
C PHE A 174 -12.25 -0.71 -24.50
N GLN A 175 -12.67 -0.26 -23.32
CA GLN A 175 -13.52 0.94 -23.23
C GLN A 175 -12.75 2.20 -23.62
N ASN A 176 -11.46 2.26 -23.30
CA ASN A 176 -10.61 3.40 -23.61
C ASN A 176 -9.14 2.98 -23.82
N LYS A 177 -8.32 3.96 -24.23
CA LYS A 177 -6.88 3.78 -24.47
C LYS A 177 -6.10 3.38 -23.21
N THR A 178 -6.48 3.91 -22.05
CA THR A 178 -5.80 3.67 -20.77
C THR A 178 -5.93 2.20 -20.34
N GLU A 179 -7.12 1.61 -20.44
CA GLU A 179 -7.34 0.19 -20.14
C GLU A 179 -6.52 -0.72 -21.06
N ARG A 180 -6.49 -0.39 -22.36
CA ARG A 180 -5.67 -1.09 -23.35
C ARG A 180 -4.18 -1.02 -23.00
N GLU A 181 -3.68 0.16 -22.64
CA GLU A 181 -2.26 0.35 -22.28
C GLU A 181 -1.89 -0.35 -20.99
N PHE A 182 -2.77 -0.31 -19.98
CA PHE A 182 -2.58 -1.05 -18.74
C PHE A 182 -2.51 -2.57 -18.99
N PHE A 183 -3.42 -3.09 -19.81
CA PHE A 183 -3.38 -4.49 -20.24
C PHE A 183 -2.08 -4.81 -20.98
N LEU A 184 -1.67 -3.99 -21.96
CA LEU A 184 -0.42 -4.16 -22.72
C LEU A 184 0.82 -4.14 -21.82
N ASN A 185 0.88 -3.23 -20.84
CA ASN A 185 1.98 -3.15 -19.89
C ASN A 185 2.05 -4.40 -19.01
N LYS A 186 0.92 -4.84 -18.44
CA LYS A 186 0.84 -6.07 -17.64
C LYS A 186 1.35 -7.29 -18.42
N ILE A 187 0.90 -7.47 -19.66
CA ILE A 187 1.35 -8.60 -20.48
C ILE A 187 2.81 -8.43 -20.94
N THR A 188 3.28 -7.20 -21.17
CA THR A 188 4.67 -6.94 -21.55
C THR A 188 5.64 -7.26 -20.41
N ASP A 189 5.33 -6.84 -19.19
CA ASP A 189 6.13 -7.15 -18.01
C ASP A 189 6.13 -8.64 -17.70
N LYS A 190 4.97 -9.29 -17.83
CA LYS A 190 4.89 -10.74 -17.70
C LYS A 190 5.71 -11.44 -18.78
N ALA A 191 5.62 -11.02 -20.04
CA ALA A 191 6.40 -11.59 -21.13
C ALA A 191 7.91 -11.50 -20.84
N LYS A 192 8.41 -10.33 -20.41
CA LYS A 192 9.81 -10.14 -20.00
C LYS A 192 10.21 -11.09 -18.87
N SER A 193 9.39 -11.21 -17.82
CA SER A 193 9.68 -12.10 -16.68
C SER A 193 9.78 -13.58 -17.06
N LEU A 194 9.11 -13.97 -18.16
CA LEU A 194 9.05 -15.35 -18.64
C LEU A 194 10.03 -15.62 -19.80
N GLY A 195 10.85 -14.62 -20.19
CA GLY A 195 11.74 -14.72 -21.35
C GLY A 195 10.98 -14.81 -22.69
N VAL A 196 9.73 -14.38 -22.73
CA VAL A 196 8.89 -14.36 -23.93
C VAL A 196 9.16 -13.08 -24.72
N ASN A 197 9.57 -13.22 -25.98
CA ASN A 197 9.78 -12.06 -26.85
C ASN A 197 8.43 -11.54 -27.39
N ILE A 198 7.97 -10.41 -26.87
CA ILE A 198 6.69 -9.82 -27.26
C ILE A 198 6.74 -9.14 -28.65
N SER A 199 7.92 -8.82 -29.18
CA SER A 199 8.04 -8.23 -30.52
C SER A 199 7.75 -9.22 -31.66
N THR A 200 7.74 -10.52 -31.35
CA THR A 200 7.37 -11.60 -32.27
C THR A 200 6.01 -12.22 -31.96
N HIS A 201 5.24 -11.62 -31.04
CA HIS A 201 3.91 -12.09 -30.65
C HIS A 201 2.81 -11.59 -31.59
N PRO A 202 1.65 -12.29 -31.63
CA PRO A 202 0.59 -12.01 -32.60
C PRO A 202 -0.21 -10.74 -32.31
N PHE A 203 0.18 -9.94 -31.30
CA PHE A 203 -0.55 -8.73 -30.93
C PHE A 203 -0.21 -7.58 -31.89
N GLU A 204 -1.23 -6.97 -32.47
CA GLU A 204 -1.11 -5.75 -33.27
C GLU A 204 -2.05 -4.67 -32.73
N ILE A 205 -1.51 -3.47 -32.58
CA ILE A 205 -2.28 -2.30 -32.18
C ILE A 205 -2.78 -1.62 -33.46
N GLN A 206 -4.10 -1.58 -33.66
CA GLN A 206 -4.69 -0.95 -34.85
C GLN A 206 -5.46 0.35 -34.54
N GLU A 207 -6.04 0.48 -33.34
CA GLU A 207 -6.83 1.65 -32.93
C GLU A 207 -6.53 2.03 -31.45
N PRO A 208 -6.92 3.24 -30.99
CA PRO A 208 -6.57 3.74 -29.65
C PRO A 208 -7.01 2.83 -28.49
N ASN A 209 -8.08 2.06 -28.65
CA ASN A 209 -8.65 1.17 -27.64
C ASN A 209 -8.77 -0.28 -28.12
N MET A 210 -8.00 -0.68 -29.14
CA MET A 210 -8.13 -2.01 -29.75
C MET A 210 -6.80 -2.74 -29.85
N ILE A 211 -6.84 -4.05 -29.63
CA ILE A 211 -5.76 -5.00 -29.91
C ILE A 211 -6.30 -6.10 -30.82
N LEU A 212 -5.53 -6.44 -31.86
CA LEU A 212 -5.76 -7.61 -32.71
C LEU A 212 -4.79 -8.72 -32.35
N ILE A 213 -5.29 -9.96 -32.35
CA ILE A 213 -4.47 -11.18 -32.36
C ILE A 213 -4.49 -11.71 -33.80
N LYS A 214 -3.32 -11.69 -34.44
CA LYS A 214 -3.11 -12.07 -35.83
C LYS A 214 -3.41 -13.55 -36.09
N PRO A 215 -3.75 -13.90 -37.35
CA PRO A 215 -3.94 -15.29 -37.76
C PRO A 215 -2.65 -16.08 -37.66
N SER A 216 -2.78 -17.36 -37.37
CA SER A 216 -1.76 -18.38 -37.49
C SER A 216 -2.23 -19.44 -38.48
N LYS A 217 -1.32 -19.96 -39.31
CA LYS A 217 -1.64 -21.06 -40.23
C LYS A 217 -1.55 -22.40 -39.50
N TYR A 218 -2.67 -23.07 -39.31
CA TYR A 218 -2.72 -24.48 -38.92
C TYR A 218 -2.22 -25.35 -40.09
N PRO A 219 -1.41 -26.43 -39.91
CA PRO A 219 -0.98 -27.10 -38.66
C PRO A 219 0.42 -26.68 -38.15
N ASP A 220 1.05 -25.68 -38.77
CA ASP A 220 2.43 -25.29 -38.46
C ASP A 220 2.50 -24.33 -37.27
N ASN A 221 2.36 -24.89 -36.05
CA ASN A 221 2.60 -24.27 -34.73
C ASN A 221 3.38 -22.94 -34.76
N LYS A 222 2.70 -21.80 -34.89
CA LYS A 222 3.29 -20.47 -34.62
C LYS A 222 2.23 -19.49 -34.15
N LEU A 223 2.15 -19.28 -32.83
CA LEU A 223 1.68 -18.06 -32.15
C LEU A 223 0.59 -17.24 -32.88
N GLY A 224 -0.66 -17.32 -32.43
CA GLY A 224 -1.77 -16.54 -33.03
C GLY A 224 -3.13 -17.20 -32.89
N CYS A 225 -4.10 -16.68 -33.67
CA CYS A 225 -5.46 -17.19 -33.77
C CYS A 225 -5.63 -18.17 -34.94
N TYR A 226 -6.33 -19.28 -34.75
CA TYR A 226 -6.68 -20.21 -35.83
C TYR A 226 -8.01 -20.93 -35.56
N ILE A 227 -8.59 -21.57 -36.59
CA ILE A 227 -9.78 -22.43 -36.43
C ILE A 227 -9.33 -23.88 -36.24
N SER A 228 -9.77 -24.53 -35.16
CA SER A 228 -9.44 -25.91 -34.86
C SER A 228 -10.13 -26.91 -35.81
N LYS A 229 -9.70 -28.17 -35.80
CA LYS A 229 -10.40 -29.27 -36.51
C LYS A 229 -11.87 -29.40 -36.10
N ASN A 230 -12.21 -29.04 -34.87
CA ASN A 230 -13.56 -29.04 -34.33
C ASN A 230 -14.34 -27.75 -34.63
N LYS A 231 -13.82 -26.90 -35.52
CA LYS A 231 -14.39 -25.59 -35.91
C LYS A 231 -14.48 -24.59 -34.75
N GLU A 232 -13.65 -24.74 -33.73
CA GLU A 232 -13.55 -23.81 -32.60
C GLU A 232 -12.50 -22.73 -32.88
N VAL A 233 -12.74 -21.52 -32.38
CA VAL A 233 -11.74 -20.44 -32.41
C VAL A 233 -10.68 -20.75 -31.35
N ALA A 234 -9.41 -20.77 -31.74
CA ALA A 234 -8.29 -21.10 -30.87
C ALA A 234 -7.26 -19.97 -30.82
N ILE A 235 -6.66 -19.73 -29.64
CA ILE A 235 -5.52 -18.83 -29.46
C ILE A 235 -4.33 -19.62 -28.90
N ASN A 236 -3.17 -19.48 -29.52
CA ASN A 236 -1.91 -19.97 -28.99
C ASN A 236 -0.95 -18.79 -28.70
N LEU A 237 -0.44 -18.73 -27.47
CA LEU A 237 0.48 -17.67 -27.00
C LEU A 237 1.87 -18.23 -26.62
N GLY A 238 2.19 -19.45 -27.09
CA GLY A 238 3.53 -20.05 -27.07
C GLY A 238 4.09 -20.44 -25.70
N ARG A 239 3.46 -20.02 -24.60
CA ARG A 239 3.79 -20.46 -23.24
C ARG A 239 2.55 -20.51 -22.37
N THR A 240 2.30 -21.64 -21.72
CA THR A 240 1.14 -21.92 -20.88
C THR A 240 0.93 -20.82 -19.82
N GLU A 241 2.00 -20.46 -19.10
CA GLU A 241 1.97 -19.42 -18.06
C GLU A 241 1.65 -18.02 -18.60
N PHE A 242 2.12 -17.73 -19.82
CA PHE A 242 1.86 -16.45 -20.46
C PHE A 242 0.42 -16.40 -21.01
N ARG A 243 -0.03 -17.50 -21.63
CA ARG A 243 -1.41 -17.67 -22.06
C ARG A 243 -2.40 -17.47 -20.91
N ASP A 244 -2.20 -18.19 -19.81
CA ASP A 244 -3.11 -18.14 -18.67
C ASP A 244 -3.15 -16.75 -18.05
N PHE A 245 -2.01 -16.07 -18.01
CA PHE A 245 -1.94 -14.67 -17.58
C PHE A 245 -2.73 -13.74 -18.51
N VAL A 246 -2.54 -13.84 -19.83
CA VAL A 246 -3.26 -13.03 -20.81
C VAL A 246 -4.77 -13.27 -20.72
N LEU A 247 -5.20 -14.53 -20.73
CA LEU A 247 -6.62 -14.89 -20.67
C LEU A 247 -7.26 -14.44 -19.35
N SER A 248 -6.57 -14.62 -18.21
CA SER A 248 -7.05 -14.14 -16.92
C SER A 248 -7.24 -12.61 -16.89
N ASN A 249 -6.34 -11.85 -17.53
CA ASN A 249 -6.48 -10.39 -17.61
C ASN A 249 -7.56 -9.94 -18.59
N LEU A 250 -7.95 -10.79 -19.55
CA LEU A 250 -9.11 -10.59 -20.42
C LEU A 250 -10.43 -11.10 -19.80
N GLY A 251 -10.39 -11.66 -18.58
CA GLY A 251 -11.56 -12.30 -17.96
C GLY A 251 -12.01 -13.57 -18.70
N VAL A 252 -11.15 -14.16 -19.54
CA VAL A 252 -11.41 -15.39 -20.28
C VAL A 252 -11.00 -16.58 -19.41
N GLY A 253 -11.96 -17.41 -19.03
CA GLY A 253 -11.74 -18.57 -18.17
C GLY A 253 -12.40 -19.84 -18.70
N SER A 254 -12.37 -20.90 -17.88
CA SER A 254 -12.91 -22.22 -18.22
C SER A 254 -14.40 -22.27 -18.62
N PRO A 255 -15.30 -21.35 -18.21
CA PRO A 255 -16.67 -21.34 -18.74
C PRO A 255 -16.76 -20.96 -20.21
N LEU A 256 -15.73 -20.26 -20.73
CA LEU A 256 -15.70 -19.71 -22.08
C LEU A 256 -14.92 -20.59 -23.05
N GLY A 257 -14.17 -21.57 -22.56
CA GLY A 257 -13.35 -22.44 -23.39
C GLY A 257 -12.48 -23.41 -22.58
N THR A 258 -11.65 -24.18 -23.27
CA THR A 258 -10.85 -25.25 -22.69
C THR A 258 -9.39 -25.19 -23.13
N CYS A 259 -8.51 -25.62 -22.23
CA CYS A 259 -7.11 -25.95 -22.55
C CYS A 259 -7.00 -27.47 -22.71
N PRO A 260 -6.44 -28.01 -23.81
CA PRO A 260 -6.29 -29.45 -23.96
C PRO A 260 -5.30 -30.02 -22.94
N THR A 261 -5.57 -31.25 -22.49
CA THR A 261 -4.61 -32.06 -21.76
C THR A 261 -3.74 -32.88 -22.73
N LYS A 262 -2.47 -32.50 -22.83
CA LYS A 262 -1.29 -33.23 -23.36
C LYS A 262 -1.26 -33.87 -24.75
N ASN A 263 -2.35 -34.21 -25.45
CA ASN A 263 -2.22 -35.06 -26.65
C ASN A 263 -2.65 -34.46 -28.00
N GLU A 264 -3.21 -33.25 -28.05
CA GLU A 264 -3.49 -32.60 -29.34
C GLU A 264 -3.05 -31.13 -29.27
N THR A 265 -1.96 -30.83 -29.98
CA THR A 265 -1.46 -29.46 -30.24
C THR A 265 -1.10 -28.59 -29.03
N GLY A 266 -0.11 -29.04 -28.23
CA GLY A 266 0.66 -28.21 -27.30
C GLY A 266 -0.13 -27.60 -26.12
N ASN A 267 0.41 -27.66 -24.90
CA ASN A 267 -0.26 -27.15 -23.70
C ASN A 267 -0.48 -25.61 -23.69
N ASP A 268 -0.15 -24.89 -24.76
CA ASP A 268 -0.12 -23.43 -24.85
C ASP A 268 -1.29 -22.84 -25.65
N THR A 269 -2.25 -23.68 -26.07
CA THR A 269 -3.45 -23.26 -26.81
C THR A 269 -4.69 -23.20 -25.89
N PHE A 270 -5.57 -22.22 -26.11
CA PHE A 270 -6.92 -22.16 -25.55
C PHE A 270 -7.97 -22.19 -26.66
N TYR A 271 -8.99 -23.03 -26.52
CA TYR A 271 -10.08 -23.18 -27.48
C TYR A 271 -11.36 -22.60 -26.88
N PHE A 272 -11.94 -21.59 -27.53
CA PHE A 272 -13.24 -21.08 -27.11
C PHE A 272 -14.32 -22.10 -27.42
N HIS A 273 -15.24 -22.31 -26.48
CA HIS A 273 -16.46 -23.03 -26.79
C HIS A 273 -17.22 -22.29 -27.88
N GLN A 274 -17.74 -23.01 -28.87
CA GLN A 274 -18.42 -22.42 -30.03
C GLN A 274 -19.61 -21.50 -29.65
N LYS A 275 -20.28 -21.80 -28.52
CA LYS A 275 -21.36 -20.97 -27.95
C LYS A 275 -20.89 -19.66 -27.32
N SER A 276 -19.60 -19.56 -27.00
CA SER A 276 -18.99 -18.42 -26.30
C SER A 276 -18.30 -17.48 -27.29
N LEU A 277 -17.64 -18.03 -28.32
CA LEU A 277 -17.04 -17.26 -29.41
C LEU A 277 -17.04 -18.10 -30.68
N SER A 278 -17.63 -17.57 -31.75
CA SER A 278 -17.62 -18.20 -33.08
C SER A 278 -17.10 -17.23 -34.13
N LEU A 279 -16.48 -17.76 -35.20
CA LEU A 279 -16.00 -16.95 -36.32
C LEU A 279 -17.17 -16.18 -36.95
N ASN A 280 -17.02 -14.86 -37.09
CA ASN A 280 -18.05 -13.92 -37.54
C ASN A 280 -19.35 -13.96 -36.74
N GLY A 281 -19.27 -14.43 -35.48
CA GLY A 281 -20.39 -14.45 -34.53
C GLY A 281 -20.56 -13.13 -33.77
N PRO A 282 -21.55 -13.06 -32.88
CA PRO A 282 -21.76 -11.90 -32.02
C PRO A 282 -20.56 -11.66 -31.08
N PRO A 283 -20.32 -10.40 -30.67
CA PRO A 283 -19.28 -10.07 -29.71
C PRO A 283 -19.51 -10.74 -28.36
N LEU A 284 -18.45 -11.36 -27.84
CA LEU A 284 -18.39 -11.80 -26.45
C LEU A 284 -18.10 -10.58 -25.57
N SER A 285 -19.14 -10.10 -24.88
CA SER A 285 -19.00 -9.03 -23.88
C SER A 285 -18.53 -9.65 -22.57
N ILE A 286 -17.34 -9.26 -22.12
CA ILE A 286 -16.76 -9.70 -20.86
C ILE A 286 -16.72 -8.51 -19.93
N ASN A 287 -17.48 -8.61 -18.82
CA ASN A 287 -17.34 -7.70 -17.70
C ASN A 287 -15.95 -7.90 -17.10
N THR A 288 -15.04 -7.07 -17.55
CA THR A 288 -13.64 -7.07 -17.16
C THR A 288 -13.45 -5.81 -16.37
N LYS A 289 -13.24 -5.96 -15.06
CA LYS A 289 -12.74 -4.86 -14.26
C LYS A 289 -11.27 -4.64 -14.58
N LEU A 290 -10.98 -4.14 -15.78
CA LEU A 290 -9.73 -3.48 -16.10
C LEU A 290 -9.72 -2.08 -15.46
N THR A 291 -10.01 -1.97 -14.16
CA THR A 291 -9.69 -0.81 -13.32
C THR A 291 -10.19 -1.02 -11.88
N LYS A 292 -9.44 -0.42 -10.93
CA LYS A 292 -9.53 -0.44 -9.44
C LYS A 292 -8.64 -1.44 -8.67
N GLU A 293 -7.42 -1.66 -9.16
CA GLU A 293 -6.24 -1.91 -8.30
C GLU A 293 -5.57 -0.58 -7.85
N VAL A 294 -6.32 0.52 -7.88
CA VAL A 294 -5.95 1.79 -7.27
C VAL A 294 -6.56 1.78 -5.86
N GLU A 295 -5.69 2.02 -4.86
CA GLU A 295 -6.03 2.39 -3.47
C GLU A 295 -6.47 1.30 -2.47
N LYS A 296 -5.50 0.73 -1.74
CA LYS A 296 -5.61 0.68 -0.27
C LYS A 296 -4.97 1.98 0.24
N GLU A 297 -5.79 2.88 0.78
CA GLU A 297 -5.62 4.35 0.65
C GLU A 297 -4.76 5.06 1.72
N ASP A 298 -4.17 4.37 2.70
CA ASP A 298 -3.26 4.99 3.69
C ASP A 298 -2.41 3.95 4.45
N TYR A 299 -1.07 4.05 4.44
CA TYR A 299 -0.21 3.11 5.17
C TYR A 299 -0.25 3.33 6.68
N LEU A 300 -0.68 4.50 7.16
CA LEU A 300 -0.79 4.81 8.59
C LEU A 300 -1.80 3.89 9.30
N LEU A 301 -2.81 3.39 8.58
CA LEU A 301 -3.79 2.42 9.09
C LEU A 301 -3.35 0.95 8.93
N SER A 302 -2.19 0.69 8.33
CA SER A 302 -1.67 -0.67 8.25
C SER A 302 -1.19 -1.16 9.62
N THR A 303 -1.13 -2.48 9.83
CA THR A 303 -0.63 -3.07 11.09
C THR A 303 0.78 -2.58 11.44
N ASN A 304 1.64 -2.39 10.43
CA ASN A 304 2.99 -1.87 10.64
C ASN A 304 2.96 -0.37 10.96
N GLY A 305 2.11 0.41 10.26
CA GLY A 305 1.89 1.83 10.53
C GLY A 305 1.42 2.08 11.96
N VAL A 306 0.35 1.41 12.40
CA VAL A 306 -0.20 1.52 13.76
C VAL A 306 0.83 1.15 14.82
N LYS A 307 1.55 0.03 14.65
CA LYS A 307 2.61 -0.36 15.60
C LYS A 307 3.74 0.67 15.67
N ALA A 308 4.11 1.29 14.54
CA ALA A 308 5.13 2.32 14.52
C ALA A 308 4.65 3.60 15.19
N ILE A 309 3.41 4.04 14.93
CA ILE A 309 2.77 5.18 15.60
C ILE A 309 2.77 4.97 17.12
N ASP A 310 2.30 3.81 17.58
CA ASP A 310 2.30 3.46 19.00
C ASP A 310 3.70 3.45 19.61
N TYR A 311 4.68 2.93 18.86
CA TYR A 311 6.06 2.88 19.31
C TYR A 311 6.67 4.27 19.46
N VAL A 312 6.55 5.14 18.45
CA VAL A 312 7.15 6.48 18.48
C VAL A 312 6.45 7.37 19.51
N TRP A 313 5.14 7.23 19.66
CA TRP A 313 4.36 7.90 20.70
C TRP A 313 4.83 7.50 22.10
N ASN A 314 4.81 6.20 22.41
CA ASN A 314 5.04 5.70 23.76
C ASN A 314 6.49 5.85 24.23
N ASN A 315 7.45 5.75 23.31
CA ASN A 315 8.87 5.76 23.65
C ASN A 315 9.50 7.16 23.56
N PHE A 316 8.90 8.09 22.82
CA PHE A 316 9.52 9.39 22.52
C PHE A 316 8.54 10.57 22.59
N LEU A 317 7.53 10.61 21.72
CA LEU A 317 6.79 11.86 21.43
C LEU A 317 5.88 12.32 22.57
N LYS A 318 5.42 11.41 23.44
CA LYS A 318 4.63 11.77 24.64
C LYS A 318 5.47 12.24 25.84
N LYS A 319 6.80 12.19 25.72
CA LYS A 319 7.72 12.58 26.80
C LYS A 319 8.08 14.06 26.70
N THR A 320 8.44 14.68 27.82
CA THR A 320 8.94 16.06 27.85
C THR A 320 10.29 16.18 27.15
N TYR A 321 10.63 17.38 26.71
CA TYR A 321 12.00 17.73 26.34
C TYR A 321 12.97 17.58 27.54
N ASN A 322 14.26 17.42 27.23
CA ASN A 322 15.32 17.21 28.23
C ASN A 322 15.74 18.57 28.83
N PRO A 323 15.49 18.82 30.13
CA PRO A 323 15.81 20.11 30.77
C PRO A 323 17.26 20.57 30.62
N GLU A 324 18.21 19.65 30.45
CA GLU A 324 19.63 19.96 30.24
C GLU A 324 19.87 20.73 28.93
N PHE A 325 18.98 20.58 27.94
CA PHE A 325 19.05 21.25 26.64
C PHE A 325 18.10 22.45 26.51
N LYS A 326 17.52 22.93 27.62
CA LYS A 326 16.59 24.08 27.59
C LYS A 326 17.27 25.42 27.27
N GLN A 327 18.53 25.57 27.66
CA GLN A 327 19.32 26.77 27.42
C GLN A 327 20.82 26.46 27.48
N PRO A 328 21.69 27.26 26.83
CA PRO A 328 23.12 27.15 27.03
C PRO A 328 23.55 27.56 28.44
N ASP A 329 24.79 27.24 28.81
CA ASP A 329 25.41 27.81 30.01
C ASP A 329 25.74 29.31 29.84
N ALA A 330 26.15 29.97 30.92
CA ALA A 330 26.41 31.41 30.93
C ALA A 330 27.52 31.85 29.97
N ASN A 331 28.56 31.03 29.76
CA ASN A 331 29.67 31.39 28.88
C ASN A 331 29.24 31.31 27.41
N VAL A 332 28.49 30.26 27.05
CA VAL A 332 27.95 30.10 25.70
C VAL A 332 26.93 31.20 25.38
N LYS A 333 26.07 31.57 26.35
CA LYS A 333 25.15 32.71 26.18
C LYS A 333 25.89 34.01 25.86
N ALA A 334 26.92 34.33 26.65
CA ALA A 334 27.73 35.54 26.45
C ALA A 334 28.50 35.54 25.11
N ALA A 335 28.86 34.38 24.57
CA ALA A 335 29.44 34.28 23.23
C ALA A 335 28.38 34.44 22.13
N TRP A 336 27.23 33.77 22.28
CA TRP A 336 26.11 33.85 21.33
C TRP A 336 25.59 35.27 21.17
N GLU A 337 25.40 36.00 22.27
CA GLU A 337 24.86 37.37 22.28
C GLU A 337 25.77 38.41 21.59
N LYS A 338 27.01 38.05 21.22
CA LYS A 338 27.89 38.90 20.39
C LYS A 338 27.50 38.89 18.91
N HIS A 339 26.76 37.89 18.46
CA HIS A 339 26.33 37.74 17.07
C HIS A 339 24.91 38.28 16.92
N THR A 340 24.79 39.57 16.56
CA THR A 340 23.49 40.28 16.49
C THR A 340 22.60 39.82 15.33
N ASP A 341 23.15 39.09 14.38
CA ASP A 341 22.48 38.48 13.23
C ASP A 341 21.90 37.09 13.54
N TRP A 342 22.23 36.50 14.70
CA TRP A 342 21.72 35.19 15.10
C TRP A 342 20.38 35.32 15.82
N GLU A 343 19.46 34.39 15.56
CA GLU A 343 18.29 34.24 16.42
C GLU A 343 18.75 33.93 17.86
N HIS A 344 18.04 34.49 18.84
CA HIS A 344 18.46 34.48 20.24
C HIS A 344 18.47 33.06 20.82
N TRP A 345 19.40 32.75 21.73
CA TRP A 345 19.58 31.42 22.31
C TRP A 345 18.33 30.87 23.03
N SER A 346 17.35 31.73 23.36
CA SER A 346 16.05 31.33 23.90
C SER A 346 15.28 30.38 22.98
N ASN A 347 15.60 30.32 21.69
CA ASN A 347 15.10 29.32 20.75
C ASN A 347 15.30 27.88 21.26
N MET A 348 16.34 27.60 22.05
CA MET A 348 16.55 26.28 22.66
C MET A 348 15.43 25.88 23.63
N GLY A 349 14.78 26.87 24.27
CA GLY A 349 13.72 26.67 25.25
C GLY A 349 12.32 27.05 24.74
N GLN A 350 12.21 27.46 23.48
CA GLN A 350 10.94 27.80 22.86
C GLN A 350 10.07 26.54 22.66
N ASP A 351 8.74 26.72 22.64
CA ASP A 351 7.76 25.66 22.39
C ASP A 351 7.99 24.40 23.25
N TRP A 352 8.39 24.61 24.51
CA TRP A 352 8.75 23.55 25.44
C TRP A 352 7.58 22.62 25.76
N SER A 353 6.43 23.22 26.02
CA SER A 353 5.18 22.58 26.39
C SER A 353 4.01 23.55 26.20
N LEU A 354 2.81 23.04 25.97
CA LEU A 354 1.59 23.84 25.83
C LEU A 354 0.53 23.36 26.83
N ASN A 355 -0.04 24.27 27.62
CA ASN A 355 -1.17 23.95 28.48
C ASN A 355 -2.44 23.84 27.65
N THR A 356 -3.19 22.75 27.80
CA THR A 356 -4.49 22.53 27.13
C THR A 356 -5.53 22.05 28.13
N PRO A 357 -6.83 22.16 27.83
CA PRO A 357 -7.88 21.57 28.67
C PRO A 357 -7.73 20.07 28.92
N SER A 358 -7.12 19.33 27.99
CA SER A 358 -6.87 17.88 28.11
C SER A 358 -5.61 17.54 28.92
N GLY A 359 -4.76 18.53 29.22
CA GLY A 359 -3.50 18.35 29.95
C GLY A 359 -2.34 19.15 29.36
N LEU A 360 -1.17 19.02 29.98
CA LEU A 360 0.07 19.60 29.47
C LEU A 360 0.57 18.78 28.28
N VAL A 361 0.58 19.39 27.09
CA VAL A 361 1.14 18.79 25.88
C VAL A 361 2.64 19.05 25.85
N PRO A 362 3.50 18.02 25.91
CA PRO A 362 4.93 18.21 25.75
C PRO A 362 5.27 18.40 24.27
N ARG A 363 6.33 19.18 23.99
CA ARG A 363 6.90 19.28 22.64
C ARG A 363 5.89 19.71 21.55
N PRO A 364 5.02 20.69 21.79
CA PRO A 364 3.88 21.04 20.92
C PRO A 364 4.26 21.25 19.44
N ASN A 365 5.44 21.81 19.15
CA ASN A 365 5.85 22.08 17.77
C ASN A 365 6.44 20.87 17.02
N HIS A 366 6.86 19.80 17.72
CA HIS A 366 7.42 18.57 17.14
C HIS A 366 6.88 17.30 17.84
N GLY A 367 5.59 17.31 18.17
CA GLY A 367 4.87 16.20 18.79
C GLY A 367 4.24 15.23 17.79
N ILE A 368 3.23 14.48 18.27
CA ILE A 368 2.53 13.48 17.46
C ILE A 368 1.71 14.10 16.31
N ALA A 369 1.09 15.26 16.53
CA ALA A 369 0.31 15.93 15.50
C ALA A 369 1.18 16.29 14.28
N HIS A 370 2.33 16.94 14.51
CA HIS A 370 3.33 17.20 13.47
C HIS A 370 3.74 15.92 12.73
N THR A 371 4.11 14.87 13.49
CA THR A 371 4.61 13.62 12.93
C THR A 371 3.59 12.93 12.03
N LEU A 372 2.32 12.90 12.43
CA LEU A 372 1.26 12.31 11.64
C LEU A 372 0.91 13.18 10.41
N ARG A 373 0.92 14.51 10.52
CA ARG A 373 0.70 15.41 9.37
C ARG A 373 1.76 15.22 8.28
N VAL A 374 3.03 15.25 8.64
CA VAL A 374 4.10 15.08 7.65
C VAL A 374 4.07 13.70 7.01
N ALA A 375 3.64 12.66 7.74
CA ALA A 375 3.43 11.34 7.15
C ALA A 375 2.19 11.31 6.23
N GLN A 376 1.09 11.97 6.60
CA GLN A 376 -0.14 12.09 5.81
C GLN A 376 0.09 12.85 4.49
N LEU A 377 0.99 13.82 4.49
CA LEU A 377 1.34 14.63 3.32
C LEU A 377 2.10 13.84 2.25
N VAL A 378 2.93 12.87 2.62
CA VAL A 378 3.80 12.11 1.69
C VAL A 378 3.06 11.56 0.47
N PRO A 379 1.98 10.75 0.59
CA PRO A 379 1.30 10.20 -0.57
C PRO A 379 0.71 11.29 -1.48
N VAL A 380 0.18 12.38 -0.92
CA VAL A 380 -0.42 13.48 -1.70
C VAL A 380 0.67 14.26 -2.46
N ILE A 381 1.80 14.55 -1.81
CA ILE A 381 2.94 15.21 -2.48
C ILE A 381 3.45 14.34 -3.63
N ALA A 382 3.51 13.02 -3.47
CA ALA A 382 3.96 12.11 -4.52
C ALA A 382 3.10 12.22 -5.79
N GLU A 383 1.77 12.30 -5.64
CA GLU A 383 0.86 12.48 -6.77
C GLU A 383 1.02 13.85 -7.44
N PHE A 384 1.25 14.92 -6.68
CA PHE A 384 1.54 16.24 -7.24
C PHE A 384 2.88 16.27 -7.98
N LEU A 385 3.92 15.62 -7.45
CA LEU A 385 5.20 15.51 -8.13
C LEU A 385 5.08 14.72 -9.43
N LYS A 386 4.35 13.60 -9.44
CA LYS A 386 4.05 12.86 -10.67
C LYS A 386 3.28 13.72 -11.67
N ALA A 387 2.31 14.51 -11.21
CA ALA A 387 1.47 15.28 -12.12
C ALA A 387 2.16 16.52 -12.72
N TYR A 388 3.00 17.21 -11.93
CA TYR A 388 3.42 18.57 -12.26
C TYR A 388 4.93 18.80 -12.34
N SER A 389 5.76 17.91 -11.79
CA SER A 389 7.21 18.17 -11.75
C SER A 389 7.87 18.18 -13.13
N GLY A 390 7.33 17.41 -14.09
CA GLY A 390 7.99 17.14 -15.37
C GLY A 390 9.25 16.28 -15.26
N ASP A 391 9.61 15.80 -14.06
CA ASP A 391 10.83 15.03 -13.82
C ASP A 391 10.52 13.51 -13.79
N PRO A 392 11.08 12.72 -14.73
CA PRO A 392 10.83 11.28 -14.85
C PRO A 392 11.15 10.47 -13.59
N LYS A 393 12.01 10.96 -12.68
CA LYS A 393 12.36 10.22 -11.46
C LYS A 393 11.17 10.06 -10.52
N PHE A 394 10.22 11.00 -10.53
CA PHE A 394 9.02 10.92 -9.69
C PHE A 394 7.95 10.00 -10.29
N GLN A 395 7.95 9.79 -11.62
CA GLN A 395 7.09 8.79 -12.27
C GLN A 395 7.44 7.36 -11.85
N LYS A 396 8.69 7.14 -11.41
CA LYS A 396 9.16 5.84 -10.94
C LYS A 396 8.80 5.56 -9.49
N LEU A 397 8.24 6.53 -8.75
CA LEU A 397 7.80 6.33 -7.37
C LEU A 397 6.66 5.32 -7.29
N THR A 398 7.01 4.10 -6.93
CA THR A 398 6.07 3.00 -6.68
C THR A 398 5.30 3.23 -5.39
N GLN A 399 4.16 2.56 -5.24
CA GLN A 399 3.40 2.59 -3.99
C GLN A 399 4.24 2.13 -2.79
N LYS A 400 5.10 1.12 -2.97
CA LYS A 400 5.97 0.61 -1.90
C LYS A 400 7.03 1.64 -1.47
N GLU A 401 7.58 2.44 -2.39
CA GLU A 401 8.49 3.54 -2.05
C GLU A 401 7.79 4.68 -1.32
N ILE A 402 6.56 5.01 -1.73
CA ILE A 402 5.73 6.01 -1.03
C ILE A 402 5.40 5.53 0.39
N GLN A 403 5.05 4.25 0.56
CA GLN A 403 4.81 3.65 1.87
C GLN A 403 6.05 3.66 2.77
N LYS A 404 7.24 3.38 2.22
CA LYS A 404 8.51 3.51 2.96
C LYS A 404 8.73 4.96 3.39
N ALA A 405 8.61 5.92 2.48
CA ALA A 405 8.75 7.35 2.80
C ALA A 405 7.77 7.78 3.90
N GLN A 406 6.49 7.40 3.79
CA GLN A 406 5.46 7.67 4.79
C GLN A 406 5.81 7.05 6.15
N TYR A 407 6.29 5.80 6.17
CA TYR A 407 6.71 5.11 7.38
C TYR A 407 7.93 5.77 8.03
N MET A 408 8.93 6.19 7.25
CA MET A 408 10.12 6.87 7.77
C MET A 408 9.81 8.22 8.39
N MET A 409 8.78 8.92 7.90
CA MET A 409 8.34 10.19 8.49
C MET A 409 7.86 10.04 9.94
N LEU A 410 7.37 8.86 10.35
CA LEU A 410 7.02 8.58 11.75
C LEU A 410 8.20 8.68 12.71
N PHE A 411 9.43 8.47 12.21
CA PHE A 411 10.67 8.50 12.98
C PHE A 411 11.45 9.81 12.79
N SER A 412 10.88 10.79 12.08
CA SER A 412 11.61 11.99 11.63
C SER A 412 12.09 12.91 12.75
N VAL A 413 11.36 12.95 13.88
CA VAL A 413 11.62 13.90 15.00
C VAL A 413 11.77 13.23 16.38
N ILE A 414 11.72 11.90 16.45
CA ILE A 414 11.66 11.18 17.74
C ILE A 414 12.90 11.38 18.62
N GLY A 415 14.05 11.68 18.03
CA GLY A 415 15.31 11.87 18.75
C GLY A 415 15.56 13.29 19.24
N ARG A 416 14.69 14.26 18.92
CA ARG A 416 14.79 15.63 19.42
C ARG A 416 14.72 15.64 20.96
N GLU A 417 15.51 16.49 21.60
CA GLU A 417 15.48 16.69 23.06
C GLU A 417 15.17 18.14 23.47
N ASN A 418 15.10 19.05 22.49
CA ASN A 418 14.53 20.39 22.58
C ASN A 418 13.95 20.80 21.20
N ASP A 419 13.46 22.03 21.06
CA ASP A 419 12.84 22.51 19.82
C ASP A 419 13.80 23.24 18.86
N MET A 420 15.08 23.35 19.22
CA MET A 420 16.04 24.15 18.46
C MET A 420 16.16 23.69 16.98
N SER A 421 16.37 24.63 16.08
CA SER A 421 16.59 24.34 14.66
C SER A 421 17.99 23.78 14.40
N TRP A 422 18.24 23.32 13.17
CA TRP A 422 19.60 22.99 12.73
C TRP A 422 20.53 24.19 12.84
N THR A 423 20.05 25.38 12.47
CA THR A 423 20.82 26.64 12.51
C THR A 423 21.19 27.00 13.94
N ASP A 424 20.27 26.87 14.90
CA ASP A 424 20.57 27.08 16.31
C ASP A 424 21.66 26.11 16.82
N ALA A 425 21.72 24.88 16.31
CA ALA A 425 22.73 23.90 16.71
C ALA A 425 24.12 24.25 16.16
N ASN A 426 24.18 24.83 14.95
CA ASN A 426 25.41 25.43 14.42
C ASN A 426 25.87 26.59 15.31
N HIS A 427 24.95 27.50 15.66
CA HIS A 427 25.23 28.65 16.54
C HIS A 427 25.72 28.20 17.92
N TYR A 428 25.07 27.20 18.52
CA TYR A 428 25.51 26.61 19.79
C TYR A 428 26.93 26.06 19.70
N GLN A 429 27.24 25.28 18.66
CA GLN A 429 28.56 24.69 18.50
C GLN A 429 29.65 25.76 18.32
N GLN A 430 29.36 26.80 17.53
CA GLN A 430 30.27 27.92 17.30
C GLN A 430 30.46 28.77 18.56
N ALA A 431 29.38 29.14 19.24
CA ALA A 431 29.44 29.88 20.51
C ALA A 431 30.17 29.09 21.61
N PHE A 432 29.99 27.76 21.68
CA PHE A 432 30.73 26.89 22.59
C PHE A 432 32.23 26.94 22.29
N LYS A 433 32.60 26.86 21.00
CA LYS A 433 34.00 26.96 20.57
C LYS A 433 34.62 28.31 20.96
N GLU A 434 33.89 29.40 20.80
CA GLU A 434 34.32 30.75 21.16
C GLU A 434 34.44 30.94 22.68
N ALA A 435 33.47 30.44 23.44
CA ALA A 435 33.42 30.54 24.89
C ALA A 435 34.50 29.71 25.60
N TYR A 436 34.91 28.59 25.01
CA TYR A 436 35.78 27.60 25.63
C TYR A 436 37.10 27.39 24.89
N ASN A 437 37.73 28.48 24.44
CA ASN A 437 39.09 28.49 23.88
C ASN A 437 39.30 27.48 22.73
N GLY A 438 38.34 27.36 21.84
CA GLY A 438 38.42 26.47 20.67
C GLY A 438 38.03 25.02 20.94
N LYS A 439 37.57 24.66 22.14
CA LYS A 439 37.14 23.29 22.45
C LYS A 439 36.00 22.84 21.53
N PRO A 440 36.07 21.63 20.94
CA PRO A 440 34.98 21.10 20.15
C PRO A 440 33.81 20.65 21.04
N SER A 441 32.59 20.82 20.55
CA SER A 441 31.38 20.18 21.08
C SER A 441 30.70 19.39 19.98
N LYS A 442 30.02 18.29 20.35
CA LYS A 442 29.24 17.49 19.41
C LYS A 442 28.02 18.31 18.95
N HIS A 443 27.75 18.30 17.65
CA HIS A 443 26.59 19.00 17.09
C HIS A 443 25.28 18.41 17.66
N ILE A 444 24.46 19.23 18.31
CA ILE A 444 23.26 18.76 19.03
C ILE A 444 22.29 18.03 18.09
N TYR A 445 22.04 18.59 16.90
CA TYR A 445 21.13 17.97 15.95
C TYR A 445 21.65 16.63 15.42
N ALA A 446 22.97 16.42 15.34
CA ALA A 446 23.52 15.12 14.98
C ALA A 446 23.21 14.07 16.07
N THR A 447 23.25 14.46 17.34
CA THR A 447 22.81 13.62 18.45
C THR A 447 21.32 13.27 18.35
N PHE A 448 20.47 14.24 17.98
CA PHE A 448 19.04 13.96 17.74
C PHE A 448 18.82 12.94 16.64
N LYS A 449 19.65 12.98 15.61
CA LYS A 449 19.59 12.06 14.48
C LYS A 449 20.08 10.65 14.82
N GLU A 450 21.17 10.54 15.56
CA GLU A 450 21.63 9.27 16.12
C GLU A 450 20.57 8.62 17.03
N ASN A 451 19.93 9.41 17.89
CA ASN A 451 18.84 8.95 18.76
C ASN A 451 17.64 8.44 17.94
N ALA A 452 17.27 9.14 16.86
CA ALA A 452 16.19 8.71 15.98
C ALA A 452 16.55 7.41 15.24
N LYS A 453 17.77 7.28 14.71
CA LYS A 453 18.27 6.05 14.09
C LYS A 453 18.24 4.88 15.06
N LYS A 454 18.71 5.08 16.30
CA LYS A 454 18.65 4.05 17.36
C LYS A 454 17.20 3.65 17.68
N GLY A 455 16.30 4.64 17.81
CA GLY A 455 14.89 4.39 18.03
C GLY A 455 14.24 3.58 16.91
N PHE A 456 14.55 3.91 15.66
CA PHE A 456 14.10 3.19 14.47
C PHE A 456 14.61 1.74 14.44
N LEU A 457 15.92 1.54 14.58
CA LEU A 457 16.54 0.20 14.55
C LEU A 457 15.98 -0.70 15.66
N ASN A 458 15.78 -0.18 16.88
CA ASN A 458 15.16 -0.93 17.97
C ASN A 458 13.73 -1.41 17.63
N HIS A 459 12.93 -0.54 17.01
CA HIS A 459 11.58 -0.90 16.56
C HIS A 459 11.62 -1.99 15.50
N VAL A 460 12.48 -1.78 14.49
CA VAL A 460 12.65 -2.68 13.37
C VAL A 460 13.11 -4.05 13.85
N ASP A 461 14.14 -4.14 14.68
CA ASP A 461 14.70 -5.43 15.10
C ASP A 461 13.65 -6.29 15.81
N THR A 462 12.80 -5.65 16.63
CA THR A 462 11.68 -6.31 17.31
C THR A 462 10.57 -6.75 16.34
N ASN A 463 10.43 -6.08 15.20
CA ASN A 463 9.36 -6.30 14.22
C ASN A 463 9.87 -6.79 12.85
N LYS A 464 11.11 -7.29 12.77
CA LYS A 464 11.81 -7.56 11.52
C LYS A 464 11.03 -8.49 10.59
N SER A 465 10.46 -9.55 11.17
CA SER A 465 9.61 -10.54 10.47
C SER A 465 8.32 -9.95 9.88
N SER A 466 7.84 -8.82 10.40
CA SER A 466 6.62 -8.15 9.95
C SER A 466 6.90 -7.08 8.89
N LEU A 467 8.13 -6.55 8.87
CA LEU A 467 8.58 -5.46 8.00
C LEU A 467 9.35 -5.96 6.76
N ILE A 468 10.02 -7.11 6.86
CA ILE A 468 10.77 -7.75 5.76
C ILE A 468 10.07 -9.06 5.36
N PRO A 469 9.76 -9.30 4.06
CA PRO A 469 10.02 -8.44 2.90
C PRO A 469 8.87 -7.44 2.59
N SER A 470 7.89 -7.32 3.50
CA SER A 470 6.59 -6.68 3.23
C SER A 470 6.72 -5.17 2.92
N LEU A 471 7.51 -4.45 3.71
CA LEU A 471 7.80 -3.03 3.56
C LEU A 471 9.21 -2.82 3.02
N PHE A 472 10.23 -3.36 3.69
CA PHE A 472 11.62 -3.34 3.22
C PHE A 472 11.93 -4.67 2.55
N SER A 473 12.74 -4.66 1.50
CA SER A 473 13.01 -5.84 0.68
C SER A 473 13.92 -6.81 1.43
N ASP A 474 14.94 -6.29 2.11
CA ASP A 474 15.93 -7.01 2.88
C ASP A 474 16.59 -6.09 3.94
N GLU A 475 17.55 -6.62 4.69
CA GLU A 475 18.29 -5.88 5.73
C GLU A 475 19.19 -4.78 5.15
N SER A 476 19.70 -4.95 3.93
CA SER A 476 20.56 -3.97 3.27
C SER A 476 19.77 -2.72 2.88
N GLU A 477 18.57 -2.90 2.31
CA GLU A 477 17.64 -1.79 2.06
C GLU A 477 17.26 -1.11 3.37
N LEU A 478 17.01 -1.88 4.43
CA LEU A 478 16.66 -1.30 5.73
C LEU A 478 17.78 -0.42 6.29
N GLN A 479 19.04 -0.86 6.19
CA GLN A 479 20.20 -0.10 6.62
C GLN A 479 20.32 1.23 5.84
N TYR A 480 20.08 1.21 4.52
CA TYR A 480 20.03 2.42 3.71
C TYR A 480 19.02 3.44 4.26
N TRP A 481 17.80 3.01 4.61
CA TRP A 481 16.78 3.89 5.19
C TRP A 481 17.14 4.36 6.61
N ALA A 482 17.79 3.51 7.42
CA ALA A 482 18.27 3.89 8.75
C ALA A 482 19.33 4.99 8.69
N GLU A 483 20.25 4.92 7.73
CA GLU A 483 21.27 5.96 7.49
C GLU A 483 20.66 7.24 6.91
N ALA A 484 19.61 7.11 6.11
CA ALA A 484 18.91 8.25 5.55
C ALA A 484 18.26 9.12 6.65
N LEU A 485 17.84 8.55 7.80
CA LEU A 485 17.36 9.34 8.95
C LEU A 485 18.43 10.31 9.48
N ASP A 486 19.70 9.94 9.37
CA ASP A 486 20.84 10.63 10.00
C ASP A 486 21.18 11.97 9.32
N THR A 487 21.01 12.02 8.00
CA THR A 487 21.50 13.11 7.13
C THR A 487 20.72 14.44 7.21
N GLY A 488 19.86 14.66 8.22
CA GLY A 488 19.06 15.89 8.35
C GLY A 488 17.87 15.94 7.39
N LYS A 489 18.06 15.43 6.17
CA LYS A 489 17.08 15.09 5.15
C LYS A 489 17.62 13.84 4.41
N PRO A 490 16.93 12.69 4.43
CA PRO A 490 17.39 11.46 3.78
C PRO A 490 17.80 11.71 2.33
N GLY A 491 19.09 11.57 2.00
CA GLY A 491 19.64 11.61 0.64
C GLY A 491 18.91 12.55 -0.32
N ILE A 492 18.97 13.87 -0.06
CA ILE A 492 18.17 14.96 -0.67
C ILE A 492 18.03 14.91 -2.20
N SER A 493 18.93 14.26 -2.93
CA SER A 493 18.85 14.16 -4.39
C SER A 493 17.96 13.02 -4.91
N SER A 494 17.64 12.02 -4.07
CA SER A 494 16.76 10.91 -4.44
C SER A 494 15.29 11.33 -4.50
N ALA A 495 14.47 10.61 -5.27
CA ALA A 495 13.03 10.90 -5.37
C ALA A 495 12.34 10.84 -3.99
N SER A 496 12.62 9.79 -3.21
CA SER A 496 12.10 9.62 -1.84
C SER A 496 12.63 10.68 -0.87
N GLY A 497 13.89 11.06 -0.99
CA GLY A 497 14.50 12.12 -0.18
C GLY A 497 13.83 13.46 -0.38
N ILE A 498 13.60 13.85 -1.64
CA ILE A 498 12.88 15.08 -2.00
C ILE A 498 11.44 15.04 -1.48
N LEU A 499 10.77 13.90 -1.66
CA LEU A 499 9.39 13.69 -1.22
C LEU A 499 9.21 13.94 0.28
N MET A 500 10.07 13.33 1.11
CA MET A 500 10.05 13.54 2.56
C MET A 500 10.46 14.95 2.98
N ALA A 501 11.43 15.54 2.27
CA ALA A 501 11.87 16.91 2.54
C ALA A 501 10.74 17.92 2.30
N LEU A 502 9.97 17.76 1.23
CA LEU A 502 8.80 18.61 0.94
C LEU A 502 7.70 18.46 1.99
N ALA A 503 7.47 17.25 2.51
CA ALA A 503 6.50 17.04 3.58
C ALA A 503 6.86 17.81 4.85
N HIS A 504 8.14 17.77 5.24
CA HIS A 504 8.63 18.60 6.34
C HIS A 504 8.52 20.10 6.02
N ASP A 505 8.95 20.50 4.82
CA ASP A 505 9.02 21.90 4.42
C ASP A 505 7.63 22.57 4.34
N LEU A 506 6.59 21.83 3.96
CA LEU A 506 5.18 22.30 3.98
C LEU A 506 4.66 22.52 5.40
N ASP A 507 4.92 21.60 6.33
CA ASP A 507 4.39 21.72 7.70
C ASP A 507 5.08 22.83 8.52
N LEU A 508 6.15 23.45 8.01
CA LEU A 508 6.80 24.60 8.64
C LEU A 508 5.92 25.87 8.63
N MET A 509 4.82 25.91 7.88
CA MET A 509 3.85 27.02 8.00
C MET A 509 3.26 27.14 9.42
N ARG A 510 3.41 26.13 10.28
CA ARG A 510 3.01 26.20 11.70
C ARG A 510 3.92 27.06 12.58
N CYS A 511 5.13 27.37 12.14
CA CYS A 511 6.12 28.05 12.99
C CYS A 511 6.96 29.11 12.27
N TYR A 512 6.88 29.19 10.94
CA TYR A 512 7.45 30.28 10.18
C TYR A 512 6.39 31.35 9.98
N ASP A 513 6.78 32.62 10.07
CA ASP A 513 5.96 33.70 9.54
C ASP A 513 5.78 33.58 8.01
N GLU A 514 4.84 34.34 7.47
CA GLU A 514 4.44 34.27 6.07
C GLU A 514 5.60 34.58 5.12
N ASP A 515 6.43 35.58 5.42
CA ASP A 515 7.55 35.97 4.58
C ASP A 515 8.64 34.90 4.55
N LYS A 516 9.02 34.35 5.72
CA LYS A 516 10.03 33.30 5.85
C LYS A 516 9.54 32.00 5.19
N PHE A 517 8.27 31.64 5.36
CA PHE A 517 7.68 30.46 4.73
C PHE A 517 7.62 30.61 3.20
N ASN A 518 7.12 31.74 2.71
CA ASN A 518 7.01 31.98 1.27
C ASN A 518 8.40 32.00 0.59
N ASN A 519 9.37 32.68 1.20
CA ASN A 519 10.70 32.82 0.60
C ASN A 519 11.54 31.54 0.66
N LEU A 520 11.48 30.77 1.75
CA LEU A 520 12.33 29.60 1.94
C LEU A 520 11.68 28.28 1.54
N LYS A 521 10.34 28.21 1.48
CA LYS A 521 9.61 26.95 1.28
C LYS A 521 8.72 26.97 0.05
N MET A 522 7.85 27.96 -0.10
CA MET A 522 6.94 28.01 -1.26
C MET A 522 7.68 28.18 -2.58
N LYS A 523 8.76 28.98 -2.62
CA LYS A 523 9.59 29.11 -3.85
C LYS A 523 10.19 27.78 -4.31
N ASP A 524 10.73 26.97 -3.40
CA ASP A 524 11.27 25.64 -3.73
C ASP A 524 10.16 24.68 -4.17
N LEU A 525 9.00 24.70 -3.49
CA LEU A 525 7.86 23.87 -3.87
C LEU A 525 7.36 24.18 -5.28
N VAL A 526 7.17 25.47 -5.60
CA VAL A 526 6.76 25.92 -6.95
C VAL A 526 7.77 25.47 -7.99
N ALA A 527 9.07 25.61 -7.71
CA ALA A 527 10.12 25.16 -8.63
C ALA A 527 10.06 23.64 -8.88
N ARG A 528 9.84 22.83 -7.84
CA ARG A 528 9.73 21.36 -7.96
C ARG A 528 8.46 20.88 -8.64
N LEU A 529 7.42 21.72 -8.70
CA LEU A 529 6.19 21.46 -9.44
C LEU A 529 6.20 22.14 -10.82
N GLY A 530 7.37 22.27 -11.44
CA GLY A 530 7.51 22.79 -12.81
C GLY A 530 7.13 24.26 -12.96
N GLY A 531 7.20 25.06 -11.89
CA GLY A 531 6.76 26.45 -11.87
C GLY A 531 5.24 26.61 -11.69
N ASN A 532 4.49 25.54 -11.44
CA ASN A 532 3.04 25.59 -11.31
C ASN A 532 2.61 26.11 -9.92
N LYS A 533 2.33 27.42 -9.86
CA LYS A 533 1.88 28.10 -8.63
C LYS A 533 0.54 27.60 -8.10
N GLU A 534 -0.40 27.27 -8.98
CA GLU A 534 -1.73 26.78 -8.57
C GLU A 534 -1.66 25.39 -7.95
N ALA A 535 -0.83 24.49 -8.50
CA ALA A 535 -0.59 23.18 -7.91
C ALA A 535 0.10 23.30 -6.54
N ALA A 536 1.12 24.18 -6.43
CA ALA A 536 1.77 24.45 -5.15
C ALA A 536 0.78 25.01 -4.12
N LYS A 537 -0.10 25.93 -4.54
CA LYS A 537 -1.16 26.51 -3.71
C LYS A 537 -2.09 25.42 -3.18
N LYS A 538 -2.66 24.58 -4.04
CA LYS A 538 -3.55 23.48 -3.64
C LYS A 538 -2.91 22.52 -2.62
N LEU A 539 -1.63 22.21 -2.81
CA LEU A 539 -0.90 21.34 -1.91
C LEU A 539 -0.62 22.01 -0.55
N ALA A 540 -0.33 23.32 -0.56
CA ALA A 540 -0.18 24.11 0.66
C ALA A 540 -1.52 24.32 1.39
N ASP A 541 -2.62 24.51 0.66
CA ASP A 541 -3.99 24.56 1.22
C ASP A 541 -4.32 23.26 1.96
N TYR A 542 -4.00 22.10 1.38
CA TYR A 542 -4.20 20.81 2.08
C TYR A 542 -3.33 20.68 3.33
N ALA A 543 -2.05 21.11 3.29
CA ALA A 543 -1.20 21.11 4.47
C ALA A 543 -1.73 22.04 5.57
N HIS A 544 -2.23 23.22 5.19
CA HIS A 544 -2.94 24.14 6.07
C HIS A 544 -4.15 23.45 6.71
N ASP A 545 -5.03 22.83 5.92
CA ASP A 545 -6.24 22.19 6.44
C ASP A 545 -5.94 21.05 7.42
N LEU A 546 -4.87 20.30 7.23
CA LEU A 546 -4.39 19.29 8.20
C LEU A 546 -3.92 19.93 9.52
N ILE A 547 -3.28 21.10 9.47
CA ILE A 547 -2.88 21.87 10.67
C ILE A 547 -4.13 22.32 11.42
N ILE A 548 -5.11 22.90 10.73
CA ILE A 548 -6.38 23.34 11.33
C ILE A 548 -7.15 22.16 11.93
N ALA A 549 -7.23 21.03 11.23
CA ALA A 549 -7.91 19.81 11.69
C ALA A 549 -7.33 19.25 12.99
N THR A 550 -6.04 19.50 13.25
CA THR A 550 -5.37 19.08 14.47
C THR A 550 -5.36 20.15 15.55
N GLY A 551 -5.95 21.32 15.30
CA GLY A 551 -6.01 22.45 16.23
C GLY A 551 -4.68 23.16 16.45
N ASP A 552 -3.68 22.87 15.63
CA ASP A 552 -2.34 23.46 15.72
C ASP A 552 -2.38 24.92 15.24
N ARG A 553 -1.36 25.70 15.61
CA ARG A 553 -1.21 27.07 15.12
C ARG A 553 -0.76 27.07 13.64
N CYS A 554 -1.16 28.07 12.89
CA CYS A 554 -0.72 28.32 11.52
C CYS A 554 -0.30 29.78 11.39
N MET A 555 0.94 30.01 11.00
CA MET A 555 1.57 31.34 10.97
C MET A 555 2.00 31.78 9.56
N GLY A 556 2.35 30.82 8.70
CA GLY A 556 3.13 31.09 7.49
C GLY A 556 2.36 31.00 6.17
N TYR A 557 1.09 30.59 6.18
CA TYR A 557 0.31 30.39 4.96
C TYR A 557 -1.19 30.34 5.25
N GLY A 558 -2.03 30.78 4.30
CA GLY A 558 -3.49 30.63 4.38
C GLY A 558 -4.13 31.51 5.46
N VAL A 559 -5.19 31.00 6.10
CA VAL A 559 -5.86 31.70 7.20
C VAL A 559 -5.08 31.40 8.48
N THR A 560 -4.26 32.36 8.91
CA THR A 560 -3.45 32.20 10.11
C THR A 560 -4.32 32.08 11.36
N GLN A 561 -3.89 31.24 12.31
CA GLN A 561 -4.54 31.05 13.59
C GLN A 561 -3.53 30.70 14.68
N ASP A 562 -3.86 31.08 15.92
CA ASP A 562 -3.20 30.51 17.10
C ASP A 562 -3.76 29.10 17.39
N TYR A 563 -3.21 28.41 18.38
CA TYR A 563 -3.68 27.10 18.82
C TYR A 563 -5.17 27.11 19.17
N ASN A 564 -5.91 26.15 18.64
CA ASN A 564 -7.16 25.71 19.26
C ASN A 564 -6.81 24.75 20.40
N TYR A 565 -6.56 25.30 21.59
CA TYR A 565 -6.07 24.55 22.75
C TYR A 565 -6.86 23.27 23.05
N SER A 566 -8.20 23.28 22.92
CA SER A 566 -9.03 22.10 23.18
C SER A 566 -8.81 20.99 22.15
N LEU A 567 -8.88 21.33 20.85
CA LEU A 567 -8.67 20.37 19.76
C LEU A 567 -7.22 19.87 19.74
N PHE A 568 -6.26 20.78 19.89
CA PHE A 568 -4.84 20.44 19.93
C PHE A 568 -4.49 19.53 21.10
N GLY A 569 -5.08 19.76 22.28
CA GLY A 569 -4.93 18.88 23.43
C GLY A 569 -5.45 17.46 23.17
N LYS A 570 -6.58 17.32 22.48
CA LYS A 570 -7.15 16.00 22.11
C LYS A 570 -6.25 15.28 21.11
N CYS A 571 -5.87 15.95 20.02
CA CYS A 571 -5.01 15.36 18.98
C CYS A 571 -3.60 15.05 19.51
N SER A 572 -3.03 15.93 20.31
CA SER A 572 -1.64 15.78 20.76
C SER A 572 -1.47 14.80 21.92
N LEU A 573 -2.55 14.37 22.59
CA LEU A 573 -2.50 13.39 23.68
C LEU A 573 -3.12 12.03 23.31
N ASP A 574 -3.81 11.93 22.17
CA ASP A 574 -4.34 10.69 21.62
C ASP A 574 -4.02 10.55 20.11
N PRO A 575 -3.04 9.71 19.73
CA PRO A 575 -2.67 9.50 18.33
C PRO A 575 -3.83 9.02 17.44
N ASN A 576 -4.79 8.27 17.98
CA ASN A 576 -5.93 7.77 17.20
C ASN A 576 -6.91 8.87 16.87
N GLU A 577 -7.22 9.74 17.84
CA GLU A 577 -8.06 10.91 17.59
C GLU A 577 -7.38 11.86 16.61
N CYS A 578 -6.05 12.07 16.75
CA CYS A 578 -5.30 12.87 15.78
C CYS A 578 -5.40 12.31 14.36
N LEU A 579 -5.17 11.01 14.17
CA LEU A 579 -5.23 10.38 12.85
C LEU A 579 -6.63 10.46 12.24
N LYS A 580 -7.67 10.28 13.06
CA LYS A 580 -9.06 10.43 12.64
C LYS A 580 -9.38 11.85 12.15
N GLN A 581 -8.87 12.88 12.83
CA GLN A 581 -9.05 14.27 12.38
C GLN A 581 -8.33 14.52 11.05
N LEU A 582 -7.10 14.01 10.87
CA LEU A 582 -6.37 14.13 9.61
C LEU A 582 -7.09 13.45 8.44
N GLN A 583 -7.67 12.28 8.67
CA GLN A 583 -8.41 11.53 7.66
C GLN A 583 -9.76 12.15 7.29
N SER A 584 -10.26 13.10 8.08
CA SER A 584 -11.48 13.82 7.76
C SER A 584 -11.29 14.87 6.66
N ILE A 585 -10.05 15.24 6.35
CA ILE A 585 -9.72 16.26 5.36
C ILE A 585 -9.64 15.63 3.96
N PRO A 586 -10.44 16.10 2.99
CA PRO A 586 -10.37 15.62 1.61
C PRO A 586 -9.00 15.87 0.98
N LYS A 587 -8.43 14.85 0.34
CA LYS A 587 -7.18 15.00 -0.41
C LYS A 587 -7.42 15.83 -1.68
N PRO A 588 -6.53 16.76 -2.04
CA PRO A 588 -6.68 17.55 -3.26
C PRO A 588 -6.45 16.70 -4.50
N GLU A 589 -7.30 16.88 -5.52
CA GLU A 589 -7.16 16.23 -6.82
C GLU A 589 -6.15 16.94 -7.72
N THR A 590 -5.45 16.18 -8.56
CA THR A 590 -4.58 16.71 -9.61
C THR A 590 -5.35 16.77 -10.95
N THR A 591 -5.01 17.72 -11.82
CA THR A 591 -5.68 17.95 -13.11
C THR A 591 -5.52 16.80 -14.12
N LEU A 592 -4.55 15.91 -13.93
CA LEU A 592 -4.48 14.67 -14.70
C LEU A 592 -5.64 13.72 -14.33
N ALA A 593 -6.16 13.75 -13.10
CA ALA A 593 -7.36 13.02 -12.73
C ALA A 593 -8.60 13.52 -13.53
N ASN A 594 -8.69 14.82 -13.78
CA ASN A 594 -9.78 15.43 -14.56
C ASN A 594 -9.70 15.21 -16.07
N GLN A 595 -8.49 15.04 -16.63
CA GLN A 595 -8.33 14.76 -18.07
C GLN A 595 -8.61 13.29 -18.41
N TYR A 596 -8.63 12.41 -17.41
CA TYR A 596 -8.91 10.98 -17.54
C TYR A 596 -10.17 10.50 -16.81
N GLY A 597 -10.95 11.40 -16.19
CA GLY A 597 -12.22 11.06 -15.52
C GLY A 597 -12.06 9.93 -14.50
N ILE A 598 -11.17 10.11 -13.52
CA ILE A 598 -11.16 9.29 -12.29
C ILE A 598 -12.25 9.81 -11.36
#